data_AF-A0A7L7W0H1-F1
#
_entry.id   AF-A0A7L7W0H1-F1
#
_cell.length_a   1.000
_cell.length_b   1.000
_cell.length_c   1.000
_cell.angle_alpha   90.00
_cell.angle_beta   90.00
_cell.angle_gamma   90.00
#
_symmetry.space_group_name_H-M   'P 1'
#
loop_
_entity.id
_entity.type
_entity.pdbx_description
1 polymer ?
#
loop_
_entity_poly.entity_id
_entity_poly.type
_entity_poly.pdbx_seq_one_letter_code
_entity_poly.pdbx_strand_id
1 'polypeptide(L)'
;MTDATAAPAVPELDLDALEATARAAAAIAPGAWFWRGNTDHEEPALSCIVPRLGRVEVLGHCTVDRERDSFEARQHINDLENCFGTLTEDAKEQYLKDWLWADEAYEVPNTDSRLSFFNGNFKVPARDLVTYEVARLRGLPDDTKREHDGIHRGNIVDVRSPIAQHLAAASADTVLALIGRIRDLEAKVAAL
;
A
#
# COMPACT_ATOMS: atom_id res chain seq x y z
N MET A 1 -20.32 27.38 -32.37
CA MET A 1 -18.93 26.95 -32.57
C MET A 1 -18.45 26.39 -31.25
N THR A 2 -18.43 25.06 -31.13
CA THR A 2 -17.90 24.36 -29.95
C THR A 2 -16.44 24.04 -30.22
N ASP A 3 -15.56 24.69 -29.47
CA ASP A 3 -14.13 24.45 -29.45
C ASP A 3 -13.91 23.05 -28.86
N ALA A 4 -13.40 22.12 -29.67
CA ALA A 4 -12.98 20.81 -29.22
C ALA A 4 -11.56 20.96 -28.63
N THR A 5 -11.48 21.12 -27.32
CA THR A 5 -10.21 21.05 -26.59
C THR A 5 -9.58 19.68 -26.85
N ALA A 6 -8.48 19.67 -27.62
CA ALA A 6 -7.72 18.47 -27.89
C ALA A 6 -7.25 17.86 -26.55
N ALA A 7 -7.51 16.56 -26.36
CA ALA A 7 -7.01 15.83 -25.21
C ALA A 7 -5.47 15.94 -25.15
N PRO A 8 -4.87 16.05 -23.95
CA PRO A 8 -3.42 16.09 -23.82
C PRO A 8 -2.81 14.84 -24.44
N ALA A 9 -1.74 15.02 -25.22
CA ALA A 9 -0.99 13.92 -25.79
C ALA A 9 -0.50 13.00 -24.68
N VAL A 10 -0.73 11.70 -24.83
CA VAL A 10 -0.20 10.70 -23.90
C VAL A 10 1.32 10.73 -24.04
N PRO A 11 2.08 11.03 -22.96
CA PRO A 11 3.53 11.03 -23.03
C PRO A 11 4.00 9.64 -23.46
N GLU A 12 4.97 9.62 -24.37
CA GLU A 12 5.61 8.40 -24.83
C GLU A 12 6.27 7.70 -23.64
N LEU A 13 6.12 6.38 -23.58
CA LEU A 13 6.63 5.57 -22.47
C LEU A 13 8.15 5.44 -22.60
N ASP A 14 8.90 6.08 -21.71
CA ASP A 14 10.36 5.98 -21.68
C ASP A 14 10.80 4.62 -21.11
N LEU A 15 11.02 3.66 -22.01
CA LEU A 15 11.45 2.30 -21.66
C LEU A 15 12.86 2.25 -21.05
N ASP A 16 13.74 3.18 -21.42
CA ASP A 16 15.12 3.21 -20.92
C ASP A 16 15.16 3.68 -19.47
N ALA A 17 14.40 4.73 -19.15
CA ALA A 17 14.22 5.20 -17.78
C ALA A 17 13.59 4.10 -16.89
N LEU A 18 12.54 3.44 -17.38
CA LEU A 18 11.88 2.35 -16.67
C LEU A 18 12.82 1.16 -16.44
N GLU A 19 13.64 0.79 -17.43
CA GLU A 19 14.62 -0.27 -17.29
C GLU A 19 15.69 0.10 -16.26
N ALA A 20 16.21 1.32 -16.29
CA ALA A 20 17.21 1.79 -15.35
C ALA A 20 16.68 1.73 -13.90
N THR A 21 15.45 2.20 -13.67
CA THR A 21 14.77 2.10 -12.37
C THR A 21 14.59 0.64 -11.94
N ALA A 22 14.11 -0.22 -12.83
CA ALA A 22 13.91 -1.63 -12.51
C ALA A 22 15.24 -2.35 -12.21
N ARG A 23 16.33 -2.06 -12.93
CA ARG A 23 17.67 -2.61 -12.63
C ARG A 23 18.20 -2.15 -11.27
N ALA A 24 18.00 -0.88 -10.93
CA ALA A 24 18.36 -0.36 -9.61
C ALA A 24 17.57 -1.05 -8.50
N ALA A 25 16.26 -1.23 -8.69
CA ALA A 25 15.41 -1.96 -7.75
C ALA A 25 15.83 -3.43 -7.61
N ALA A 26 16.12 -4.13 -8.72
CA ALA A 26 16.57 -5.52 -8.72
C ALA A 26 17.92 -5.72 -8.00
N ALA A 27 18.79 -4.71 -8.00
CA ALA A 27 20.05 -4.76 -7.27
C ALA A 27 19.86 -4.68 -5.74
N ILE A 28 18.82 -3.98 -5.27
CA ILE A 28 18.55 -3.74 -3.85
C ILE A 28 17.64 -4.83 -3.28
N ALA A 29 16.60 -5.19 -4.02
CA ALA A 29 15.54 -6.12 -3.64
C ALA A 29 15.35 -7.21 -4.72
N PRO A 30 16.36 -8.07 -4.94
CA PRO A 30 16.31 -9.12 -5.95
C PRO A 30 15.22 -10.16 -5.68
N GLY A 31 14.66 -10.71 -6.76
CA GLY A 31 13.75 -11.86 -6.71
C GLY A 31 12.29 -11.52 -6.46
N ALA A 32 11.49 -12.57 -6.23
CA ALA A 32 10.06 -12.44 -6.05
C ALA A 32 9.71 -11.67 -4.76
N TRP A 33 8.76 -10.75 -4.88
CA TRP A 33 8.23 -10.01 -3.75
C TRP A 33 7.04 -10.76 -3.14
N PHE A 34 6.88 -10.67 -1.82
CA PHE A 34 5.79 -11.31 -1.09
C PHE A 34 5.32 -10.41 0.06
N TRP A 35 4.02 -10.52 0.37
CA TRP A 35 3.44 -9.85 1.53
C TRP A 35 3.83 -10.59 2.81
N ARG A 36 4.21 -9.83 3.83
CA ARG A 36 4.55 -10.35 5.16
C ARG A 36 4.00 -9.48 6.27
N GLY A 37 4.13 -9.99 7.49
CA GLY A 37 3.76 -9.29 8.72
C GLY A 37 2.86 -10.17 9.58
N ASN A 38 2.45 -9.64 10.71
CA ASN A 38 1.43 -10.20 11.58
C ASN A 38 0.74 -9.03 12.25
N THR A 39 -0.56 -8.82 11.97
CA THR A 39 -1.33 -7.64 12.43
C THR A 39 -1.42 -7.44 13.96
N ASP A 40 -0.75 -8.27 14.75
CA ASP A 40 -0.60 -8.17 16.21
C ASP A 40 0.64 -7.44 16.67
N HIS A 41 1.72 -7.59 15.92
CA HIS A 41 3.05 -7.15 16.33
C HIS A 41 3.82 -6.45 15.19
N GLU A 42 3.44 -6.68 13.94
CA GLU A 42 4.04 -6.11 12.74
C GLU A 42 2.97 -5.78 11.68
N GLU A 43 2.84 -4.52 11.30
CA GLU A 43 1.95 -4.13 10.19
C GLU A 43 2.37 -4.80 8.86
N PRO A 44 1.44 -5.02 7.92
CA PRO A 44 1.76 -5.68 6.65
C PRO A 44 2.77 -4.89 5.81
N ALA A 45 3.81 -5.57 5.31
CA ALA A 45 4.82 -5.00 4.42
C ALA A 45 5.06 -5.89 3.21
N LEU A 46 5.41 -5.29 2.08
CA LEU A 46 5.94 -5.99 0.92
C LEU A 46 7.43 -6.23 1.14
N SER A 47 7.89 -7.46 0.95
CA SER A 47 9.27 -7.84 1.24
C SER A 47 9.84 -8.78 0.18
N CYS A 48 11.16 -8.94 0.20
CA CYS A 48 11.89 -9.92 -0.58
C CYS A 48 12.96 -10.60 0.29
N ILE A 49 13.58 -11.67 -0.22
CA ILE A 49 14.73 -12.33 0.41
C ILE A 49 15.98 -12.01 -0.41
N VAL A 50 16.92 -11.33 0.21
CA VAL A 50 18.20 -10.96 -0.39
C VAL A 50 19.30 -11.87 0.16
N PRO A 51 20.10 -12.53 -0.69
CA PRO A 51 21.20 -13.36 -0.22
C PRO A 51 22.10 -12.63 0.77
N ARG A 52 22.42 -13.26 1.90
CA ARG A 52 23.28 -12.75 3.00
C ARG A 52 22.70 -11.60 3.83
N LEU A 53 21.80 -10.79 3.29
CA LEU A 53 21.07 -9.77 4.07
C LEU A 53 19.81 -10.34 4.72
N GLY A 54 19.33 -11.48 4.23
CA GLY A 54 18.10 -12.08 4.71
C GLY A 54 16.90 -11.31 4.16
N ARG A 55 15.97 -10.94 5.03
CA ARG A 55 14.69 -10.36 4.62
C ARG A 55 14.79 -8.84 4.55
N VAL A 56 14.34 -8.27 3.44
CA VAL A 56 14.37 -6.82 3.19
C VAL A 56 12.97 -6.32 2.85
N GLU A 57 12.58 -5.18 3.42
CA GLU A 57 11.32 -4.50 3.10
C GLU A 57 11.45 -3.71 1.80
N VAL A 58 10.55 -4.00 0.87
CA VAL A 58 10.44 -3.31 -0.42
C VAL A 58 9.50 -2.12 -0.27
N LEU A 59 8.36 -2.35 0.40
CA LEU A 59 7.39 -1.32 0.68
C LEU A 59 6.81 -1.59 2.08
N GLY A 60 7.12 -0.68 2.99
CA GLY A 60 6.73 -0.76 4.39
C GLY A 60 6.17 0.56 4.86
N HIS A 61 5.87 0.61 6.14
CA HIS A 61 5.38 1.81 6.79
C HIS A 61 6.60 2.60 7.27
N CYS A 62 6.75 3.85 6.84
CA CYS A 62 7.65 4.77 7.52
C CYS A 62 6.89 5.42 8.67
N THR A 63 7.48 5.43 9.86
CA THR A 63 6.96 6.18 11.01
C THR A 63 6.87 7.66 10.65
N VAL A 64 5.67 8.24 10.75
CA VAL A 64 5.44 9.67 10.65
C VAL A 64 5.00 10.18 12.01
N ASP A 65 5.74 11.15 12.54
CA ASP A 65 5.35 11.86 13.76
C ASP A 65 4.04 12.63 13.48
N ARG A 66 2.97 12.29 14.20
CA ARG A 66 1.70 13.00 14.06
C ARG A 66 1.79 14.32 14.82
N GLU A 67 1.83 15.42 14.10
CA GLU A 67 1.81 16.76 14.66
C GLU A 67 0.40 17.35 14.67
N ARG A 68 0.07 18.10 15.74
CA ARG A 68 -1.25 18.72 15.94
C ARG A 68 -1.70 19.58 14.76
N ASP A 69 -0.76 20.31 14.16
CA ASP A 69 -1.05 21.31 13.12
C ASP A 69 -0.77 20.80 11.70
N SER A 70 -0.56 19.49 11.56
CA SER A 70 -0.29 18.83 10.28
C SER A 70 -1.47 18.94 9.30
N PHE A 71 -1.22 18.63 8.02
CA PHE A 71 -2.28 18.51 7.02
C PHE A 71 -3.23 17.37 7.36
N GLU A 72 -2.69 16.28 7.88
CA GLU A 72 -3.38 15.06 8.27
C GLU A 72 -4.35 15.29 9.44
N ALA A 73 -3.95 16.09 10.43
CA ALA A 73 -4.83 16.53 11.52
C ALA A 73 -6.04 17.30 11.00
N ARG A 74 -5.81 18.22 10.05
CA ARG A 74 -6.88 19.00 9.40
C ARG A 74 -7.81 18.11 8.57
N GLN A 75 -7.24 17.15 7.83
CA GLN A 75 -8.04 16.21 7.05
C GLN A 75 -8.90 15.29 7.93
N HIS A 76 -8.37 14.84 9.08
CA HIS A 76 -9.12 14.03 10.03
C HIS A 76 -10.38 14.74 10.53
N ILE A 77 -10.27 16.03 10.88
CA ILE A 77 -11.43 16.85 11.27
C ILE A 77 -12.42 17.02 10.11
N ASN A 78 -11.93 17.29 8.89
CA ASN A 78 -12.81 17.41 7.72
C ASN A 78 -13.61 16.12 7.47
N ASP A 79 -12.98 14.95 7.60
CA ASP A 79 -13.65 13.66 7.39
C ASP A 79 -14.72 13.37 8.45
N LEU A 80 -14.48 13.78 9.70
CA LEU A 80 -15.48 13.71 10.76
C LEU A 80 -16.64 14.68 10.50
N GLU A 81 -16.37 15.91 10.08
CA GLU A 81 -17.42 16.87 9.73
C GLU A 81 -18.25 16.43 8.52
N ASN A 82 -17.63 15.74 7.55
CA ASN A 82 -18.34 15.14 6.43
C ASN A 82 -19.31 14.02 6.88
N CYS A 83 -18.97 13.29 7.95
CA CYS A 83 -19.79 12.20 8.48
C CYS A 83 -20.86 12.67 9.48
N PHE A 84 -20.54 13.64 10.33
CA PHE A 84 -21.34 14.03 11.50
C PHE A 84 -21.89 15.46 11.42
N GLY A 85 -21.58 16.21 10.37
CA GLY A 85 -21.87 17.64 10.25
C GLY A 85 -20.87 18.51 11.01
N THR A 86 -21.09 19.83 11.01
CA THR A 86 -20.17 20.79 11.65
C THR A 86 -19.96 20.46 13.12
N LEU A 87 -18.70 20.27 13.51
CA LEU A 87 -18.31 19.96 14.88
C LEU A 87 -18.05 21.24 15.67
N THR A 88 -18.29 21.20 16.98
CA THR A 88 -17.84 22.27 17.89
C THR A 88 -16.32 22.21 18.03
N GLU A 89 -15.69 23.35 18.36
CA GLU A 89 -14.24 23.40 18.59
C GLU A 89 -13.79 22.46 19.72
N ASP A 90 -14.60 22.31 20.77
CA ASP A 90 -14.34 21.36 21.86
C ASP A 90 -14.38 19.90 21.37
N ALA A 91 -15.32 19.56 20.47
CA ALA A 91 -15.40 18.23 19.89
C ALA A 91 -14.22 17.96 18.96
N LYS A 92 -13.81 18.94 18.15
CA LYS A 92 -12.62 18.85 17.30
C LYS A 92 -11.36 18.61 18.12
N GLU A 93 -11.18 19.37 19.20
CA GLU A 93 -10.03 19.23 20.09
C GLU A 93 -10.03 17.86 20.79
N GLN A 94 -11.19 17.34 21.19
CA GLN A 94 -11.30 16.00 21.76
C GLN A 94 -10.94 14.91 20.73
N TYR A 95 -11.51 14.98 19.52
CA TYR A 95 -11.20 14.02 18.47
C TYR A 95 -9.73 14.07 18.03
N LEU A 96 -9.15 15.27 17.93
CA LEU A 96 -7.72 15.43 17.66
C LEU A 96 -6.87 14.82 18.77
N LYS A 97 -7.25 14.99 20.04
CA LYS A 97 -6.55 14.38 21.17
C LYS A 97 -6.60 12.86 21.12
N ASP A 98 -7.77 12.29 20.88
CA ASP A 98 -7.95 10.84 20.73
C ASP A 98 -7.18 10.29 19.51
N TRP A 99 -7.03 11.10 18.45
CA TRP A 99 -6.33 10.73 17.22
C TRP A 99 -4.80 10.83 17.33
N LEU A 100 -4.29 11.81 18.07
CA LEU A 100 -2.86 12.12 18.21
C LEU A 100 -2.14 11.28 19.29
N TRP A 101 -2.84 10.80 20.33
CA TRP A 101 -2.20 10.16 21.49
C TRP A 101 -2.91 8.85 21.90
N ALA A 102 -2.14 7.77 22.08
CA ALA A 102 -2.66 6.42 22.31
C ALA A 102 -2.41 5.85 23.72
N ASP A 103 -1.94 6.63 24.70
CA ASP A 103 -1.72 6.17 26.08
C ASP A 103 -2.40 7.08 27.11
N GLU A 104 -2.93 6.47 28.18
CA GLU A 104 -3.60 7.11 29.33
C GLU A 104 -2.69 8.13 30.05
N ALA A 105 -1.37 8.08 29.82
CA ALA A 105 -0.37 8.99 30.38
C ALA A 105 -0.01 10.20 29.49
N TYR A 106 -0.53 10.32 28.26
CA TYR A 106 -0.34 11.50 27.38
C TYR A 106 1.11 11.85 26.98
N GLU A 107 2.10 10.95 27.12
CA GLU A 107 3.52 11.29 26.93
C GLU A 107 4.14 10.84 25.59
N VAL A 108 3.45 10.01 24.78
CA VAL A 108 4.03 9.42 23.56
C VAL A 108 3.16 9.71 22.33
N PRO A 109 3.72 10.27 21.22
CA PRO A 109 3.00 10.45 19.96
C PRO A 109 2.47 9.12 19.40
N ASN A 110 1.25 9.13 18.85
CA ASN A 110 0.67 7.95 18.20
C ASN A 110 1.36 7.68 16.86
N THR A 111 2.19 6.62 16.81
CA THR A 111 2.89 6.14 15.62
C THR A 111 1.98 5.32 14.72
N ASP A 112 0.93 5.92 14.19
CA ASP A 112 -0.01 5.20 13.36
C ASP A 112 0.22 5.50 11.87
N SER A 113 1.36 5.00 11.42
CA SER A 113 1.68 4.88 10.00
C SER A 113 1.07 3.56 9.53
N ARG A 114 0.13 3.63 8.57
CA ARG A 114 -0.52 2.47 7.96
C ARG A 114 -0.36 2.48 6.45
N LEU A 115 0.28 1.45 5.87
CA LEU A 115 0.10 1.09 4.49
C LEU A 115 -1.38 0.96 4.22
N SER A 116 -1.84 1.69 3.22
CA SER A 116 -3.22 1.71 2.80
C SER A 116 -3.28 1.60 1.29
N PHE A 117 -4.33 0.95 0.81
CA PHE A 117 -4.62 0.83 -0.61
C PHE A 117 -5.87 1.61 -0.94
N PHE A 118 -5.90 2.19 -2.13
CA PHE A 118 -7.08 2.85 -2.63
C PHE A 118 -8.08 1.80 -3.14
N ASN A 119 -9.33 1.90 -2.71
CA ASN A 119 -10.43 1.03 -3.12
C ASN A 119 -11.58 1.89 -3.67
N GLY A 120 -11.48 2.24 -4.95
CA GLY A 120 -12.49 3.04 -5.64
C GLY A 120 -12.52 4.50 -5.22
N ASN A 121 -13.13 4.82 -4.07
CA ASN A 121 -13.32 6.21 -3.61
C ASN A 121 -12.71 6.49 -2.22
N PHE A 122 -12.20 5.47 -1.53
CA PHE A 122 -11.66 5.60 -0.17
C PHE A 122 -10.39 4.79 0.00
N LYS A 123 -9.61 5.14 1.02
CA LYS A 123 -8.41 4.40 1.42
C LYS A 123 -8.80 3.32 2.42
N VAL A 124 -8.26 2.11 2.25
CA VAL A 124 -8.44 0.98 3.16
C VAL A 124 -7.09 0.54 3.71
N PRO A 125 -6.93 0.38 5.04
CA PRO A 125 -5.70 -0.12 5.62
C PRO A 125 -5.33 -1.52 5.11
N ALA A 126 -4.05 -1.74 4.81
CA ALA A 126 -3.53 -3.02 4.33
C ALA A 126 -3.92 -4.18 5.25
N ARG A 127 -3.80 -3.96 6.57
CA ARG A 127 -4.17 -4.93 7.62
C ARG A 127 -5.61 -5.45 7.53
N ASP A 128 -6.53 -4.66 7.00
CA ASP A 128 -7.95 -5.03 6.87
C ASP A 128 -8.21 -5.84 5.59
N LEU A 129 -7.23 -5.87 4.69
CA LEU A 129 -7.27 -6.57 3.41
C LEU A 129 -6.43 -7.86 3.43
N VAL A 130 -5.67 -8.11 4.50
CA VAL A 130 -4.80 -9.28 4.63
C VAL A 130 -5.59 -10.59 4.50
N THR A 131 -4.96 -11.53 3.80
CA THR A 131 -5.37 -12.93 3.72
C THR A 131 -4.35 -13.79 4.45
N TYR A 132 -4.90 -14.74 5.22
CA TYR A 132 -4.14 -15.74 5.95
C TYR A 132 -4.46 -17.12 5.39
N GLU A 133 -3.47 -18.00 5.32
CA GLU A 133 -3.69 -19.41 4.97
C GLU A 133 -4.60 -20.14 5.98
N VAL A 134 -4.73 -19.61 7.20
CA VAL A 134 -5.54 -20.18 8.26
C VAL A 134 -7.02 -20.26 7.88
N ALA A 135 -7.56 -19.29 7.13
CA ALA A 135 -8.96 -19.31 6.71
C ALA A 135 -9.24 -20.52 5.79
N ARG A 136 -8.42 -20.74 4.76
CA ARG A 136 -8.55 -21.90 3.85
C ARG A 136 -8.31 -23.22 4.55
N LEU A 137 -7.30 -23.32 5.41
CA LEU A 137 -7.03 -24.52 6.21
C LEU A 137 -8.17 -24.86 7.19
N ARG A 138 -8.99 -23.87 7.55
CA ARG A 138 -10.19 -24.03 8.39
C ARG A 138 -11.50 -24.13 7.61
N GLY A 139 -11.44 -24.09 6.26
CA GLY A 139 -12.63 -24.13 5.40
C GLY A 139 -13.48 -22.86 5.43
N LEU A 140 -12.91 -21.72 5.82
CA LEU A 140 -13.58 -20.42 5.86
C LEU A 140 -13.48 -19.70 4.50
N PRO A 141 -14.48 -18.89 4.11
CA PRO A 141 -14.42 -18.07 2.90
C PRO A 141 -13.17 -17.18 2.83
N ASP A 142 -12.63 -16.97 1.63
CA ASP A 142 -11.47 -16.09 1.41
C ASP A 142 -11.76 -14.63 1.84
N ASP A 143 -13.04 -14.24 1.93
CA ASP A 143 -13.46 -12.90 2.34
C ASP A 143 -13.68 -12.72 3.85
N THR A 144 -13.45 -13.77 4.65
CA THR A 144 -13.69 -13.77 6.11
C THR A 144 -13.04 -12.56 6.80
N LYS A 145 -13.81 -11.92 7.70
CA LYS A 145 -13.37 -10.72 8.43
C LYS A 145 -12.31 -11.05 9.47
N ARG A 146 -11.45 -10.06 9.75
CA ARG A 146 -10.35 -10.13 10.73
C ARG A 146 -10.78 -10.62 12.11
N GLU A 147 -11.99 -10.25 12.54
CA GLU A 147 -12.52 -10.50 13.88
C GLU A 147 -13.08 -11.92 14.07
N HIS A 148 -13.01 -12.78 13.05
CA HIS A 148 -13.59 -14.12 13.12
C HIS A 148 -12.78 -15.07 14.01
N ASP A 149 -13.43 -15.69 15.00
CA ASP A 149 -12.84 -16.55 16.04
C ASP A 149 -11.95 -17.70 15.51
N GLY A 150 -12.20 -18.16 14.27
CA GLY A 150 -11.44 -19.22 13.62
C GLY A 150 -10.09 -18.81 13.01
N ILE A 151 -9.71 -17.52 13.05
CA ILE A 151 -8.47 -17.01 12.46
C ILE A 151 -7.38 -16.86 13.53
N HIS A 152 -6.59 -17.92 13.75
CA HIS A 152 -5.35 -17.85 14.54
C HIS A 152 -4.16 -17.46 13.64
N ARG A 153 -4.08 -16.16 13.32
CA ARG A 153 -2.95 -15.36 12.78
C ARG A 153 -1.68 -16.13 12.42
N GLY A 154 -1.78 -16.96 11.38
CA GLY A 154 -0.62 -17.50 10.65
C GLY A 154 0.00 -16.40 9.79
N ASN A 155 1.15 -16.64 9.19
CA ASN A 155 1.81 -15.66 8.31
C ASN A 155 0.84 -15.10 7.25
N ILE A 156 0.98 -13.80 6.94
CA ILE A 156 0.30 -13.18 5.79
C ILE A 156 0.74 -13.90 4.52
N VAL A 157 -0.21 -14.28 3.67
CA VAL A 157 0.07 -14.92 2.38
C VAL A 157 -0.37 -14.10 1.18
N ASP A 158 -1.32 -13.17 1.38
CA ASP A 158 -1.77 -12.24 0.33
C ASP A 158 -2.48 -11.02 0.95
N VAL A 159 -2.76 -10.00 0.13
CA VAL A 159 -3.58 -8.83 0.47
C VAL A 159 -4.65 -8.65 -0.63
N ARG A 160 -5.93 -8.63 -0.23
CA ARG A 160 -7.13 -8.49 -1.08
C ARG A 160 -7.30 -7.09 -1.68
N SER A 161 -6.27 -6.60 -2.35
CA SER A 161 -6.29 -5.38 -3.14
C SER A 161 -5.67 -5.68 -4.50
N PRO A 162 -6.36 -5.35 -5.61
CA PRO A 162 -5.77 -5.48 -6.95
C PRO A 162 -4.45 -4.71 -7.07
N ILE A 163 -4.32 -3.56 -6.40
CA ILE A 163 -3.09 -2.78 -6.35
C ILE A 163 -1.99 -3.57 -5.63
N ALA A 164 -2.31 -4.19 -4.50
CA ALA A 164 -1.34 -4.96 -3.72
C ALA A 164 -0.84 -6.21 -4.49
N GLN A 165 -1.75 -6.92 -5.15
CA GLN A 165 -1.43 -8.06 -5.99
C GLN A 165 -0.60 -7.65 -7.21
N HIS A 166 -0.95 -6.52 -7.83
CA HIS A 166 -0.17 -5.96 -8.93
C HIS A 166 1.25 -5.59 -8.48
N LEU A 167 1.41 -4.91 -7.33
CA LEU A 167 2.72 -4.54 -6.80
C LEU A 167 3.60 -5.77 -6.53
N ALA A 168 3.04 -6.83 -5.93
CA ALA A 168 3.78 -8.06 -5.71
C ALA A 168 4.17 -8.77 -7.03
N ALA A 169 3.29 -8.76 -8.03
CA ALA A 169 3.55 -9.32 -9.35
C ALA A 169 4.53 -8.48 -10.19
N ALA A 170 4.54 -7.16 -9.98
CA ALA A 170 5.39 -6.19 -10.67
C ALA A 170 6.80 -6.10 -10.08
N SER A 171 7.33 -7.21 -9.52
CA SER A 171 8.72 -7.28 -9.09
C SER A 171 9.65 -6.77 -10.21
N ALA A 172 10.79 -6.21 -9.82
CA ALA A 172 11.73 -5.61 -10.76
C ALA A 172 12.08 -6.55 -11.94
N ASP A 173 12.20 -7.86 -11.67
CA ASP A 173 12.46 -8.87 -12.70
C ASP A 173 11.31 -9.01 -13.71
N THR A 174 10.06 -8.95 -13.27
CA THR A 174 8.88 -8.95 -14.15
C THR A 174 8.89 -7.72 -15.06
N VAL A 175 9.18 -6.54 -14.51
CA VAL A 175 9.25 -5.29 -15.28
C VAL A 175 10.34 -5.37 -16.36
N LEU A 176 11.53 -5.85 -16.00
CA LEU A 176 12.64 -6.03 -16.95
C LEU A 176 12.28 -7.00 -18.09
N ALA A 177 11.60 -8.11 -17.77
CA ALA A 177 11.15 -9.07 -18.77
C ALA A 177 10.12 -8.48 -19.75
N LEU A 178 9.19 -7.67 -19.26
CA LEU A 178 8.19 -6.99 -20.09
C LEU A 178 8.81 -5.94 -21.01
N ILE A 179 9.76 -5.14 -20.51
CA ILE A 179 10.51 -4.17 -21.35
C ILE A 179 11.24 -4.88 -22.49
N GLY A 180 11.93 -5.99 -22.19
CA GLY A 180 12.56 -6.81 -23.23
C GLY A 180 11.57 -7.29 -24.29
N ARG A 181 10.39 -7.74 -23.87
CA ARG A 181 9.33 -8.21 -24.78
C ARG A 181 8.77 -7.08 -25.66
N ILE A 182 8.64 -5.86 -25.13
CA ILE A 182 8.17 -4.69 -25.89
C ILE A 182 9.19 -4.35 -26.98
N ARG A 183 10.47 -4.25 -26.65
CA ARG A 183 11.53 -3.98 -27.64
C ARG A 183 11.59 -5.05 -28.74
N ASP A 184 11.43 -6.32 -28.37
CA ASP A 184 11.34 -7.41 -29.34
C ASP A 184 10.16 -7.25 -30.32
N LEU A 185 9.02 -6.76 -29.82
CA LEU A 185 7.84 -6.51 -30.63
C LEU A 185 8.02 -5.28 -31.52
N GLU A 186 8.56 -4.18 -30.99
CA GLU A 186 8.87 -2.97 -31.74
C GLU A 186 9.86 -3.25 -32.88
N ALA A 187 10.91 -4.02 -32.62
CA ALA A 187 11.86 -4.44 -33.65
C ALA A 187 11.20 -5.30 -34.74
N LYS A 188 10.27 -6.19 -34.38
CA LYS A 188 9.51 -6.99 -35.35
C LYS A 188 8.57 -6.15 -36.20
N VAL A 189 7.90 -5.17 -35.59
CA VAL A 189 7.00 -4.25 -36.30
C VAL A 189 7.78 -3.36 -37.25
N ALA A 190 8.95 -2.86 -36.83
CA ALA A 190 9.83 -2.04 -37.68
C ALA A 190 10.47 -2.84 -38.84
N ALA A 191 10.50 -4.16 -38.76
CA ALA A 191 11.03 -5.06 -39.79
C ALA A 191 9.97 -5.54 -40.81
N LEU A 192 8.70 -5.17 -40.62
CA LEU A 192 7.59 -5.41 -41.57
C LEU A 192 7.49 -4.27 -42.59
#